data_AF-Q5EH71-F1
#
_entry.id   AF-Q5EH71-F1
#
_cell.length_a   1.000
_cell.length_b   1.000
_cell.length_c   1.000
_cell.angle_alpha   90.00
_cell.angle_beta   90.00
_cell.angle_gamma   90.00
#
_symmetry.space_group_name_H-M   'P 1'
#
loop_
_entity.id
_entity.type
_entity.pdbx_description
1 polymer ?
#
loop_
_entity_poly.entity_id
_entity_poly.type
_entity_poly.pdbx_seq_one_letter_code
_entity_poly.pdbx_strand_id
1 'polypeptide(L)'
;TMKMRQQASFLPATLTMTVDRGDNVNISFKKVLIKEEDAAIYKNGSFIHSVPRHEVPDILEVHLPHAQPQDAGVYSARYIGGNLFTSAFTRLIVRRCEAQKWGPECNRICTACMNNGICHEDTGECICPPGFMGRTCEKACEPHTFGRTCKERCSEPEGC
;
A
#
# COMPACT_ATOMS: atom_id res chain seq x y z
N THR A 1 2.34 10.14 1.60
CA THR A 1 3.16 9.58 0.51
C THR A 1 4.60 9.43 1.00
N MET A 2 5.38 8.53 0.42
CA MET A 2 6.77 8.28 0.79
C MET A 2 7.69 8.61 -0.38
N LYS A 3 8.89 9.11 -0.09
CA LYS A 3 9.94 9.34 -1.09
C LYS A 3 11.09 8.37 -0.83
N MET A 4 11.62 7.79 -1.89
CA MET A 4 12.71 6.83 -1.83
C MET A 4 13.66 7.04 -3.00
N ARG A 5 14.91 6.61 -2.87
CA ARG A 5 15.85 6.64 -3.99
C ARG A 5 15.41 5.65 -5.05
N GLN A 6 15.42 6.08 -6.31
CA GLN A 6 15.18 5.17 -7.45
C GLN A 6 16.25 4.07 -7.55
N GLN A 7 17.46 4.36 -7.05
CA GLN A 7 18.59 3.44 -6.96
C GLN A 7 18.68 2.74 -5.59
N ALA A 8 17.57 2.59 -4.87
CA ALA A 8 17.55 1.83 -3.61
C ALA A 8 17.88 0.35 -3.87
N SER A 9 18.38 -0.34 -2.85
CA SER A 9 18.78 -1.75 -2.98
C SER A 9 17.60 -2.69 -3.23
N PHE A 10 16.42 -2.27 -2.78
CA PHE A 10 15.15 -2.93 -3.03
C PHE A 10 14.16 -1.93 -3.61
N LEU A 11 13.11 -2.42 -4.23
CA LEU A 11 11.93 -1.63 -4.62
C LEU A 11 10.67 -2.31 -4.12
N PRO A 12 9.71 -1.55 -3.55
CA PRO A 12 8.45 -2.12 -3.13
C PRO A 12 7.63 -2.54 -4.36
N ALA A 13 6.89 -3.66 -4.26
CA ALA A 13 5.97 -4.05 -5.35
C ALA A 13 4.85 -3.03 -5.57
N THR A 14 4.43 -2.35 -4.49
CA THR A 14 3.48 -1.23 -4.54
C THR A 14 3.80 -0.21 -3.45
N LEU A 15 3.49 1.05 -3.68
CA LEU A 15 3.69 2.13 -2.70
C LEU A 15 2.70 2.06 -1.54
N THR A 16 1.50 1.55 -1.77
CA THR A 16 0.46 1.44 -0.74
C THR A 16 -0.39 0.20 -0.99
N MET A 17 -0.63 -0.56 0.07
CA MET A 17 -1.53 -1.71 0.10
C MET A 17 -2.67 -1.39 1.04
N THR A 18 -3.90 -1.48 0.56
CA THR A 18 -5.09 -1.38 1.42
C THR A 18 -5.72 -2.75 1.50
N VAL A 19 -5.92 -3.23 2.72
CA VAL A 19 -6.49 -4.55 3.04
C VAL A 19 -7.54 -4.40 4.12
N ASP A 20 -8.38 -5.42 4.27
CA ASP A 20 -9.39 -5.50 5.30
C ASP A 20 -8.87 -6.25 6.53
N ARG A 21 -9.50 -6.00 7.68
CA ARG A 21 -9.16 -6.74 8.91
C ARG A 21 -9.38 -8.23 8.68
N GLY A 22 -8.37 -9.04 8.99
CA GLY A 22 -8.42 -10.49 8.86
C GLY A 22 -7.89 -11.03 7.54
N ASP A 23 -7.53 -10.17 6.60
CA ASP A 23 -6.91 -10.58 5.34
C ASP A 23 -5.51 -11.16 5.57
N ASN A 24 -5.12 -12.12 4.72
CA ASN A 24 -3.76 -12.62 4.66
C ASN A 24 -2.96 -11.77 3.67
N VAL A 25 -1.93 -11.09 4.17
CA VAL A 25 -1.17 -10.10 3.41
C VAL A 25 0.24 -10.59 3.18
N ASN A 26 0.75 -10.37 1.97
CA ASN A 26 2.16 -10.56 1.66
C ASN A 26 2.79 -9.24 1.20
N ILE A 27 3.65 -8.66 2.02
CA ILE A 27 4.35 -7.42 1.70
C ILE A 27 5.67 -7.78 1.05
N SER A 28 5.88 -7.37 -0.19
CA SER A 28 7.04 -7.79 -0.99
C SER A 28 7.91 -6.62 -1.47
N PHE A 29 9.22 -6.87 -1.45
CA PHE A 29 10.25 -5.98 -1.95
C PHE A 29 11.13 -6.72 -2.95
N LYS A 30 11.16 -6.24 -4.19
CA LYS A 30 12.00 -6.78 -5.26
C LYS A 30 13.45 -6.35 -5.03
N LYS A 31 14.37 -7.30 -5.00
CA LYS A 31 15.81 -7.05 -4.97
C LYS A 31 16.26 -6.42 -6.29
N VAL A 32 16.94 -5.28 -6.22
CA VAL A 32 17.45 -4.55 -7.39
C VAL A 32 18.96 -4.53 -7.41
N LEU A 33 19.58 -4.28 -6.26
CA LEU A 33 21.02 -4.35 -6.09
C LEU A 33 21.36 -5.59 -5.27
N ILE A 34 22.37 -6.33 -5.73
CA ILE A 34 22.91 -7.48 -5.00
C ILE A 34 24.06 -6.96 -4.15
N LYS A 35 24.00 -7.20 -2.84
CA LYS A 35 25.09 -6.91 -1.92
C LYS A 35 25.43 -8.14 -1.12
N GLU A 36 26.70 -8.28 -0.82
CA GLU A 36 27.20 -9.24 0.15
C GLU A 36 26.95 -8.73 1.59
N GLU A 37 25.69 -8.51 1.94
CA GLU A 37 25.24 -8.09 3.27
C GLU A 37 23.90 -8.76 3.62
N ASP A 38 23.58 -8.85 4.91
CA ASP A 38 22.26 -9.27 5.38
C ASP A 38 21.19 -8.24 4.97
N ALA A 39 19.99 -8.72 4.63
CA ALA A 39 18.83 -7.89 4.36
C ALA A 39 17.95 -7.81 5.62
N ALA A 40 17.32 -6.66 5.87
CA ALA A 40 16.44 -6.49 7.02
C ALA A 40 15.17 -5.72 6.65
N ILE A 41 14.08 -6.11 7.29
CA ILE A 41 12.78 -5.44 7.20
C ILE A 41 12.44 -4.78 8.52
N TYR A 42 11.92 -3.55 8.42
CA TYR A 42 11.50 -2.72 9.53
C TYR A 42 10.06 -2.25 9.33
N LYS A 43 9.31 -2.05 10.42
CA LYS A 43 8.01 -1.40 10.45
C LYS A 43 8.09 -0.18 11.34
N ASN A 44 7.75 1.00 10.81
CA ASN A 44 7.84 2.28 11.52
C ASN A 44 9.23 2.49 12.17
N GLY A 45 10.29 2.01 11.51
CA GLY A 45 11.67 2.04 12.02
C GLY A 45 12.02 0.95 13.03
N SER A 46 11.05 0.19 13.55
CA SER A 46 11.28 -0.96 14.44
C SER A 46 11.62 -2.20 13.63
N PHE A 47 12.62 -2.96 14.06
CA PHE A 47 13.06 -4.19 13.41
C PHE A 47 11.97 -5.27 13.43
N ILE A 48 11.77 -5.97 12.32
CA ILE A 48 10.88 -7.14 12.23
C ILE A 48 11.72 -8.42 12.13
N HIS A 49 12.46 -8.58 11.04
CA HIS A 49 13.32 -9.74 10.79
C HIS A 49 14.43 -9.39 9.81
N SER A 50 15.43 -10.28 9.73
CA SER A 50 16.53 -10.21 8.77
C SER A 50 16.72 -11.54 8.05
N VAL A 51 17.29 -11.48 6.85
CA VAL A 51 17.69 -12.62 6.04
C VAL A 51 19.21 -12.62 5.89
N PRO A 52 19.89 -13.74 6.20
CA PRO A 52 21.34 -13.85 6.06
C PRO A 52 21.82 -13.57 4.63
N ARG A 53 22.99 -12.96 4.52
CA ARG A 53 23.65 -12.54 3.27
C ARG A 53 23.57 -13.55 2.11
N HIS A 54 23.82 -14.83 2.40
CA HIS A 54 23.90 -15.88 1.38
C HIS A 54 22.53 -16.45 0.98
N GLU A 55 21.48 -16.02 1.67
CA GLU A 55 20.11 -16.54 1.53
C GLU A 55 19.12 -15.44 1.14
N VAL A 56 19.60 -14.22 0.82
CA VAL A 56 18.73 -13.09 0.46
C VAL A 56 17.98 -13.41 -0.86
N PRO A 57 16.65 -13.58 -0.82
CA PRO A 57 15.88 -13.97 -2.00
C PRO A 57 15.79 -12.85 -3.03
N ASP A 58 15.27 -13.14 -4.22
CA ASP A 58 14.99 -12.10 -5.23
C ASP A 58 13.78 -11.25 -4.87
N ILE A 59 12.87 -11.81 -4.08
CA ILE A 59 11.72 -11.11 -3.51
C ILE A 59 11.77 -11.31 -2.01
N LEU A 60 11.99 -10.22 -1.28
CA LEU A 60 12.00 -10.20 0.17
C LEU A 60 10.58 -9.95 0.67
N GLU A 61 10.06 -10.84 1.51
CA GLU A 61 8.64 -10.89 1.83
C GLU A 61 8.36 -10.89 3.34
N VAL A 62 7.25 -10.26 3.74
CA VAL A 62 6.66 -10.41 5.07
C VAL A 62 5.26 -10.97 4.91
N HIS A 63 5.04 -12.15 5.45
CA HIS A 63 3.72 -12.75 5.54
C HIS A 63 3.03 -12.32 6.84
N LEU A 64 1.84 -11.71 6.71
CA LEU A 64 0.99 -11.30 7.83
C LEU A 64 -0.36 -12.03 7.70
N PRO A 65 -0.52 -13.20 8.35
CA PRO A 65 -1.82 -13.86 8.39
C PRO A 65 -2.77 -13.07 9.30
N HIS A 66 -4.02 -12.93 8.88
CA HIS A 66 -5.08 -12.28 9.66
C HIS A 66 -4.73 -10.85 10.12
N ALA A 67 -4.32 -10.00 9.18
CA ALA A 67 -3.86 -8.65 9.45
C ALA A 67 -4.85 -7.83 10.32
N GLN A 68 -4.31 -7.14 11.32
CA GLN A 68 -5.06 -6.29 12.24
C GLN A 68 -4.75 -4.80 12.02
N PRO A 69 -5.61 -3.87 12.47
CA PRO A 69 -5.37 -2.42 12.32
C PRO A 69 -4.01 -1.95 12.88
N GLN A 70 -3.54 -2.61 13.94
CA GLN A 70 -2.22 -2.36 14.54
C GLN A 70 -1.04 -2.78 13.65
N ASP A 71 -1.26 -3.66 12.65
CA ASP A 71 -0.25 -4.08 11.69
C ASP A 71 0.02 -3.02 10.63
N ALA A 72 -0.91 -2.08 10.44
CA ALA A 72 -0.74 -0.95 9.54
C ALA A 72 0.51 -0.11 9.89
N GLY A 73 1.10 0.49 8.87
CA GLY A 73 2.30 1.31 9.03
C GLY A 73 3.16 1.37 7.78
N VAL A 74 4.33 1.94 7.96
CA VAL A 74 5.35 2.03 6.92
C VAL A 74 6.33 0.88 7.08
N TYR A 75 6.36 -0.01 6.10
CA TYR A 75 7.32 -1.09 6.00
C TYR A 75 8.49 -0.63 5.15
N SER A 76 9.70 -0.99 5.56
CA SER A 76 10.91 -0.66 4.83
C SER A 76 11.89 -1.83 4.77
N ALA A 77 12.55 -1.99 3.63
CA ALA A 77 13.56 -3.01 3.39
C ALA A 77 14.89 -2.37 2.98
N ARG A 78 15.99 -2.83 3.59
CA ARG A 78 17.36 -2.43 3.23
C ARG A 78 18.37 -3.50 3.60
N TYR A 79 19.55 -3.45 2.99
CA TYR A 79 20.72 -4.15 3.54
C TYR A 79 21.18 -3.46 4.83
N ILE A 80 21.71 -4.23 5.79
CA ILE A 80 22.04 -3.74 7.14
C ILE A 80 23.07 -2.60 7.13
N GLY A 81 24.06 -2.63 6.22
CA GLY A 81 25.06 -1.57 6.07
C GLY A 81 24.53 -0.30 5.41
N GLY A 82 23.29 -0.32 4.91
CA GLY A 82 22.61 0.84 4.35
C GLY A 82 22.08 1.81 5.41
N ASN A 83 21.45 2.90 4.97
CA ASN A 83 20.75 3.85 5.84
C ASN A 83 19.28 4.02 5.43
N LEU A 84 18.52 4.80 6.19
CA LEU A 84 17.09 5.04 5.94
C LEU A 84 16.83 5.64 4.54
N PHE A 85 17.76 6.41 3.98
CA PHE A 85 17.63 7.00 2.65
C PHE A 85 17.82 5.99 1.51
N THR A 86 18.49 4.86 1.79
CA THR A 86 18.67 3.75 0.85
C THR A 86 17.61 2.66 0.99
N SER A 87 16.69 2.82 1.94
CA SER A 87 15.58 1.90 2.15
C SER A 87 14.52 2.01 1.05
N ALA A 88 13.96 0.86 0.71
CA ALA A 88 12.70 0.76 0.00
C ALA A 88 11.54 0.93 0.99
N PHE A 89 10.40 1.43 0.53
CA PHE A 89 9.33 1.90 1.40
C PHE A 89 7.96 1.55 0.83
N THR A 90 7.11 0.86 1.60
CA THR A 90 5.70 0.61 1.26
C THR A 90 4.80 0.85 2.46
N ARG A 91 3.59 1.35 2.24
CA ARG A 91 2.61 1.62 3.30
C ARG A 91 1.53 0.55 3.32
N LEU A 92 1.39 -0.16 4.44
CA LEU A 92 0.24 -1.01 4.69
C LEU A 92 -0.85 -0.20 5.38
N ILE A 93 -2.07 -0.26 4.84
CA ILE A 93 -3.30 0.27 5.42
C ILE A 93 -4.19 -0.93 5.69
N VAL A 94 -4.51 -1.16 6.96
CA VAL A 94 -5.48 -2.19 7.35
C VAL A 94 -6.74 -1.47 7.82
N ARG A 95 -7.85 -1.73 7.13
CA ARG A 95 -9.16 -1.19 7.53
C ARG A 95 -9.61 -1.83 8.83
N ARG A 96 -10.37 -1.10 9.65
CA ARG A 96 -10.91 -1.56 10.94
C ARG A 96 -11.88 -2.72 10.78
N CYS A 97 -12.63 -2.71 9.69
CA CYS A 97 -13.65 -3.68 9.38
C CYS A 97 -13.19 -4.69 8.34
N GLU A 98 -13.88 -5.83 8.32
CA GLU A 98 -13.80 -6.82 7.24
C GLU A 98 -14.35 -6.26 5.93
N ALA A 99 -14.08 -6.97 4.83
CA ALA A 99 -14.58 -6.61 3.52
C ALA A 99 -16.10 -6.36 3.52
N GLN A 100 -16.51 -5.32 2.80
CA GLN A 100 -17.92 -4.91 2.68
C GLN A 100 -18.60 -4.46 3.98
N LYS A 101 -17.85 -4.24 5.07
CA LYS A 101 -18.40 -3.73 6.34
C LYS A 101 -17.88 -2.33 6.67
N TRP A 102 -18.68 -1.57 7.40
CA TRP A 102 -18.34 -0.25 7.92
C TRP A 102 -19.14 0.09 9.19
N GLY A 103 -18.82 1.23 9.78
CA GLY A 103 -19.40 1.77 10.99
C GLY A 103 -18.53 1.50 12.22
N PRO A 104 -18.86 2.14 13.37
CA PRO A 104 -18.06 2.02 14.59
C PRO A 104 -17.94 0.58 15.09
N GLU A 105 -18.95 -0.26 14.81
CA GLU A 105 -19.01 -1.68 15.18
C GLU A 105 -18.91 -2.62 13.98
N CYS A 106 -18.62 -2.12 12.77
CA CYS A 106 -18.56 -2.93 11.54
C CYS A 106 -19.85 -3.70 11.19
N ASN A 107 -21.00 -3.27 11.71
CA ASN A 107 -22.29 -3.92 11.50
C ASN A 107 -23.05 -3.41 10.26
N ARG A 108 -22.59 -2.32 9.64
CA ARG A 108 -23.23 -1.74 8.44
C ARG A 108 -22.58 -2.29 7.19
N ILE A 109 -23.36 -2.42 6.12
CA ILE A 109 -22.89 -2.94 4.82
C ILE A 109 -22.45 -1.75 3.95
N CYS A 110 -21.28 -1.90 3.32
CA CYS A 110 -20.72 -0.91 2.42
C CYS A 110 -21.57 -0.73 1.16
N THR A 111 -21.47 0.47 0.58
CA THR A 111 -21.85 0.65 -0.82
C THR A 111 -20.93 -0.20 -1.70
N ALA A 112 -21.48 -0.90 -2.68
CA ALA A 112 -20.68 -1.70 -3.61
C ALA A 112 -19.84 -0.79 -4.52
N CYS A 113 -18.55 -0.69 -4.24
CA CYS A 113 -17.62 0.12 -5.00
C CYS A 113 -17.09 -0.64 -6.22
N MET A 114 -17.22 -0.06 -7.40
CA MET A 114 -16.70 -0.57 -8.67
C MET A 114 -15.33 0.03 -8.97
N ASN A 115 -14.67 -0.45 -10.04
CA ASN A 115 -13.40 0.08 -10.54
C ASN A 115 -12.33 0.25 -9.46
N ASN A 116 -12.18 -0.74 -8.57
CA ASN A 116 -11.24 -0.71 -7.44
C ASN A 116 -11.46 0.43 -6.42
N GLY A 117 -12.66 1.00 -6.36
CA GLY A 117 -13.04 1.92 -5.30
C GLY A 117 -13.01 1.24 -3.93
N ILE A 118 -12.61 1.99 -2.90
CA ILE A 118 -12.47 1.49 -1.53
C ILE A 118 -13.59 2.06 -0.67
N CYS A 119 -14.30 1.21 0.07
CA CYS A 119 -15.31 1.68 1.01
C CYS A 119 -14.66 2.35 2.23
N HIS A 120 -15.11 3.55 2.58
CA HIS A 120 -14.66 4.22 3.80
C HIS A 120 -15.28 3.57 5.04
N GLU A 121 -14.45 3.14 5.99
CA GLU A 121 -14.91 2.39 7.17
C GLU A 121 -15.80 3.18 8.14
N ASP A 122 -15.69 4.51 8.18
CA ASP A 122 -16.56 5.32 9.05
C ASP A 122 -17.85 5.82 8.40
N THR A 123 -17.91 5.91 7.06
CA THR A 123 -19.06 6.54 6.35
C THR A 123 -19.81 5.59 5.42
N GLY A 124 -19.18 4.48 4.98
CA GLY A 124 -19.77 3.54 4.03
C GLY A 124 -19.80 4.03 2.57
N GLU A 125 -19.27 5.24 2.31
CA GLU A 125 -19.13 5.79 0.96
C GLU A 125 -17.87 5.26 0.27
N CYS A 126 -17.89 5.19 -1.05
CA CYS A 126 -16.73 4.80 -1.84
C CYS A 126 -15.76 5.97 -2.03
N ILE A 127 -14.48 5.70 -1.81
CA ILE A 127 -13.35 6.52 -2.24
C ILE A 127 -12.95 6.00 -3.62
N CYS A 128 -13.24 6.79 -4.66
CA CYS A 128 -12.96 6.40 -6.03
C CYS A 128 -11.50 6.67 -6.40
N PRO A 129 -10.88 5.81 -7.22
CA PRO A 129 -9.56 6.10 -7.76
C PRO A 129 -9.62 7.29 -8.73
N PRO A 130 -8.47 7.94 -9.01
CA PRO A 130 -8.38 8.97 -10.03
C PRO A 130 -8.99 8.51 -11.36
N GLY A 131 -9.76 9.38 -12.02
CA GLY A 131 -10.46 9.07 -13.26
C GLY A 131 -11.85 8.46 -13.10
N PHE A 132 -12.31 8.19 -11.88
CA PHE A 132 -13.66 7.67 -11.62
C PHE A 132 -14.41 8.50 -10.57
N MET A 133 -15.74 8.54 -10.68
CA MET A 133 -16.62 9.23 -9.74
C MET A 133 -17.99 8.55 -9.59
N GLY A 134 -18.84 9.16 -8.79
CA GLY A 134 -20.16 8.63 -8.42
C GLY A 134 -20.12 7.89 -7.09
N ARG A 135 -21.31 7.54 -6.56
CA ARG A 135 -21.42 6.90 -5.23
C ARG A 135 -20.77 5.51 -5.17
N THR A 136 -20.71 4.84 -6.32
CA THR A 136 -20.20 3.47 -6.54
C THR A 136 -18.93 3.46 -7.39
N CYS A 137 -18.38 4.62 -7.77
CA CYS A 137 -17.21 4.72 -8.66
C CYS A 137 -17.40 4.12 -10.07
N GLU A 138 -18.65 3.94 -10.52
CA GLU A 138 -18.97 3.36 -11.83
C GLU A 138 -18.75 4.32 -13.00
N LYS A 139 -18.77 5.64 -12.74
CA LYS A 139 -18.71 6.65 -13.80
C LYS A 139 -17.27 7.04 -14.09
N ALA A 140 -16.81 6.74 -15.30
CA ALA A 140 -15.55 7.27 -15.81
C ALA A 140 -15.64 8.79 -16.00
N CYS A 141 -14.53 9.46 -15.70
CA CYS A 141 -14.38 10.89 -15.86
C CYS A 141 -13.88 11.25 -17.26
N GLU A 142 -13.89 12.54 -17.58
CA GLU A 142 -13.27 13.02 -18.81
C GLU A 142 -11.76 12.70 -18.81
N PRO A 143 -11.15 12.47 -19.99
CA PRO A 143 -9.72 12.22 -20.08
C PRO A 143 -8.90 13.29 -19.35
N HIS A 144 -7.87 12.85 -18.63
CA HIS A 144 -6.95 13.72 -17.87
C HIS A 144 -7.61 14.54 -16.74
N THR A 145 -8.74 14.06 -16.20
CA THR A 145 -9.41 14.66 -15.03
C THR A 145 -9.38 13.75 -13.80
N PHE A 146 -9.37 14.36 -12.61
CA PHE A 146 -9.35 13.65 -11.34
C PHE A 146 -10.04 14.43 -10.21
N GLY A 147 -10.06 13.83 -9.02
CA GLY A 147 -10.73 14.36 -7.83
C GLY A 147 -12.18 13.87 -7.69
N ARG A 148 -12.80 14.13 -6.53
CA ARG A 148 -14.13 13.59 -6.17
C ARG A 148 -15.23 13.90 -7.19
N THR A 149 -15.11 15.03 -7.88
CA THR A 149 -16.06 15.47 -8.92
C THR A 149 -15.42 15.64 -10.29
N CYS A 150 -14.19 15.13 -10.50
CA CYS A 150 -13.47 15.22 -11.78
C CYS A 150 -13.37 16.63 -12.37
N LYS A 151 -13.17 17.63 -11.51
CA LYS A 151 -12.97 19.03 -11.90
C LYS A 151 -11.50 19.44 -11.94
N GLU A 152 -10.63 18.62 -11.37
CA GLU A 152 -9.20 18.85 -11.38
C GLU A 152 -8.61 18.22 -12.65
N ARG A 153 -7.63 18.89 -13.25
CA ARG A 153 -7.01 18.48 -14.52
C ARG A 153 -5.53 18.21 -14.30
N CYS A 154 -5.02 17.17 -14.95
CA CYS A 154 -3.59 16.94 -14.98
C CYS A 154 -2.89 18.03 -15.79
N SER A 155 -1.70 18.42 -15.34
CA SER A 155 -0.93 19.49 -15.96
C SER A 155 -0.33 19.07 -17.30
N GLU A 156 -0.14 17.76 -17.50
CA GLU A 156 0.39 17.17 -18.72
C GLU A 156 -0.60 16.14 -19.29
N PRO A 157 -0.65 15.99 -20.63
CA PRO A 157 -1.50 15.00 -21.31
C PRO A 157 -1.00 13.56 -21.14
N GLU A 158 0.27 13.35 -20.78
CA GLU A 158 0.79 12.02 -20.43
C GLU A 158 0.94 11.91 -18.90
N GLY A 159 -0.02 11.24 -18.26
CA GLY A 159 0.09 10.86 -16.84
C GLY A 159 -0.76 11.69 -15.89
N CYS A 160 -1.93 11.13 -15.59
CA CYS A 160 -2.41 11.00 -14.22
C CYS A 160 -2.24 9.52 -13.85
#